data_AF-A0A015J0Z9-F1
#
_entry.id   AF-A0A015J0Z9-F1
#
_cell.length_a   1.000
_cell.length_b   1.000
_cell.length_c   1.000
_cell.angle_alpha   90.00
_cell.angle_beta   90.00
_cell.angle_gamma   90.00
#
_symmetry.space_group_name_H-M   'P 1'
#
loop_
_entity.id
_entity.type
_entity.pdbx_description
1 polymer ?
#
loop_
_entity_poly.entity_id
_entity_poly.type
_entity_poly.pdbx_seq_one_letter_code
_entity_poly.pdbx_strand_id
1 'polypeptide(L)'
;MSKEEHSKLRHPDYWGRDPNTWGTVNDWDIYWIEQSHSVPVNKQNSHSVLADELRTIKQIFDSTKPAYKIVCELQNELKESTIFFGFADLVVLAYSIANPATEC
;
A
#
# COMPACT_ATOMS: atom_id res chain seq x y z
N MET A 1 1.01 1.37 -20.95
CA MET A 1 -0.40 1.44 -20.52
C MET A 1 -1.12 2.44 -21.42
N SER A 2 -2.42 2.28 -21.73
CA SER A 2 -3.14 3.22 -22.62
C SER A 2 -3.53 4.52 -21.88
N LYS A 3 -3.70 5.63 -22.60
CA LYS A 3 -4.08 6.95 -22.02
C LYS A 3 -5.39 6.90 -21.21
N GLU A 4 -6.33 6.05 -21.63
CA GLU A 4 -7.61 5.83 -20.94
C GLU A 4 -7.42 5.12 -19.58
N GLU A 5 -6.48 4.19 -19.54
CA GLU A 5 -6.14 3.43 -18.32
C GLU A 5 -5.35 4.29 -17.33
N HIS A 6 -4.55 5.26 -17.82
CA HIS A 6 -3.93 6.28 -16.96
C HIS A 6 -4.99 7.14 -16.26
N SER A 7 -6.09 7.47 -16.93
CA SER A 7 -7.09 8.41 -16.38
C SER A 7 -7.92 7.82 -15.23
N LYS A 8 -7.90 6.48 -15.05
CA LYS A 8 -8.58 5.80 -13.93
C LYS A 8 -7.74 5.76 -12.65
N LEU A 9 -6.45 6.05 -12.75
CA LEU A 9 -5.52 6.07 -11.63
C LEU A 9 -5.45 7.47 -11.02
N ARG A 10 -5.31 7.54 -9.70
CA ARG A 10 -5.03 8.79 -8.98
C ARG A 10 -3.59 9.24 -9.21
N HIS A 11 -2.65 8.32 -9.45
CA HIS A 11 -1.23 8.64 -9.70
C HIS A 11 -0.73 8.06 -11.03
N PRO A 12 -1.25 8.53 -12.17
CA PRO A 12 -0.89 7.99 -13.49
C PRO A 12 0.60 8.13 -13.82
N ASP A 13 1.27 9.18 -13.32
CA ASP A 13 2.71 9.39 -13.53
C ASP A 13 3.56 8.29 -12.87
N TYR A 14 3.18 7.83 -11.67
CA TYR A 14 3.90 6.78 -10.96
C TYR A 14 3.74 5.40 -11.61
N TRP A 15 2.58 5.12 -12.20
CA TRP A 15 2.29 3.83 -12.84
C TRP A 15 2.59 3.82 -14.35
N GLY A 16 2.81 4.98 -14.95
CA GLY A 16 3.16 5.13 -16.37
C GLY A 16 4.55 4.63 -16.74
N ARG A 17 5.42 4.45 -15.74
CA ARG A 17 6.78 3.89 -15.87
C ARG A 17 6.76 2.37 -15.96
N ASP A 18 7.90 1.79 -16.36
CA ASP A 18 8.03 0.35 -16.59
C ASP A 18 7.64 -0.47 -15.35
N PRO A 19 6.87 -1.56 -15.48
CA PRO A 19 6.44 -2.37 -14.34
C PRO A 19 7.59 -2.88 -13.47
N ASN A 20 8.74 -3.17 -14.10
CA ASN A 20 9.96 -3.60 -13.40
C ASN A 20 10.60 -2.50 -12.54
N THR A 21 10.14 -1.24 -12.69
CA THR A 21 10.63 -0.08 -11.95
C THR A 21 9.64 0.42 -10.89
N TRP A 22 8.50 -0.27 -10.71
CA TRP A 22 7.50 0.12 -9.72
C TRP A 22 7.98 -0.01 -8.27
N GLY A 23 9.05 -0.78 -8.03
CA GLY A 23 9.67 -0.90 -6.72
C GLY A 23 8.83 -1.71 -5.74
N THR A 24 8.97 -1.40 -4.45
CA THR A 24 8.25 -2.04 -3.34
C THR A 24 7.16 -1.12 -2.77
N VAL A 25 6.37 -1.62 -1.82
CA VAL A 25 5.44 -0.79 -1.03
C VAL A 25 6.16 0.39 -0.35
N ASN A 26 7.44 0.22 0.00
CA ASN A 26 8.24 1.27 0.61
C ASN A 26 8.60 2.39 -0.38
N ASP A 27 8.88 2.08 -1.65
CA ASP A 27 9.07 3.09 -2.70
C ASP A 27 7.81 3.94 -2.90
N TRP A 28 6.65 3.30 -2.82
CA TRP A 28 5.37 4.00 -2.87
C TRP A 28 5.20 4.93 -1.66
N ASP A 29 5.53 4.47 -0.46
CA ASP A 29 5.41 5.29 0.75
C ASP A 29 6.33 6.52 0.69
N ILE A 30 7.54 6.36 0.16
CA ILE A 30 8.47 7.47 -0.09
C ILE A 30 7.87 8.46 -1.09
N TYR A 31 7.37 7.98 -2.23
CA TYR A 31 6.70 8.83 -3.22
C TYR A 31 5.49 9.55 -2.61
N TRP A 32 4.70 8.86 -1.79
CA TRP A 32 3.55 9.44 -1.10
C TRP A 32 3.97 10.55 -0.14
N ILE A 33 5.06 10.37 0.61
CA ILE A 33 5.63 11.37 1.51
C ILE A 33 6.09 12.61 0.73
N GLU A 34 6.81 12.41 -0.37
CA GLU A 34 7.27 13.51 -1.24
C GLU A 34 6.09 14.24 -1.89
N GLN A 35 5.03 13.54 -2.29
CA GLN A 35 3.84 14.19 -2.85
C GLN A 35 3.04 14.95 -1.79
N SER A 36 3.11 14.52 -0.53
CA SER A 36 2.28 15.00 0.59
C SER A 36 2.91 16.17 1.35
N HIS A 37 3.80 16.97 0.74
CA HIS A 37 4.53 18.09 1.34
C HIS A 37 3.74 19.09 2.24
N SER A 38 2.41 18.97 2.36
CA SER A 38 1.56 19.82 3.20
C SER A 38 0.54 19.10 4.10
N VAL A 39 0.50 17.76 4.13
CA VAL A 39 -0.52 16.98 4.88
C VAL A 39 0.17 15.95 5.76
N PRO A 40 -0.34 15.64 6.97
CA PRO A 40 0.27 14.62 7.82
C PRO A 40 0.35 13.30 7.05
N VAL A 41 1.56 12.77 6.94
CA VAL A 41 1.82 11.48 6.31
C VAL A 41 1.11 10.41 7.13
N ASN A 42 -0.07 10.00 6.68
CA ASN A 42 -0.78 8.89 7.26
C ASN A 42 -0.48 7.63 6.43
N LYS A 43 0.40 6.77 6.96
CA LYS A 43 0.77 5.48 6.35
C LYS A 43 -0.46 4.63 6.03
N GLN A 44 -1.49 4.67 6.89
CA GLN A 44 -2.74 3.96 6.65
C GLN A 44 -3.42 4.41 5.35
N ASN A 45 -3.40 5.72 5.09
CA ASN A 45 -4.01 6.31 3.90
C ASN A 45 -3.17 6.02 2.64
N SER A 46 -1.84 6.13 2.74
CA SER A 46 -0.89 5.72 1.70
C SER A 46 -1.17 4.29 1.24
N HIS A 47 -1.23 3.35 2.20
CA HIS A 47 -1.52 1.94 1.92
C HIS A 47 -2.93 1.73 1.36
N SER A 48 -3.95 2.42 1.88
CA SER A 48 -5.31 2.28 1.36
C SER A 48 -5.44 2.76 -0.08
N VAL A 49 -4.72 3.83 -0.46
CA VAL A 49 -4.71 4.32 -1.84
C VAL A 49 -3.94 3.35 -2.74
N LEU A 50 -2.79 2.87 -2.29
CA LEU A 50 -2.01 1.86 -3.02
C LEU A 50 -2.83 0.58 -3.27
N ALA A 51 -3.59 0.10 -2.29
CA ALA A 51 -4.45 -1.07 -2.45
C ALA A 51 -5.48 -0.89 -3.57
N ASP A 52 -6.11 0.28 -3.62
CA ASP A 52 -7.14 0.60 -4.61
C ASP A 52 -6.56 0.76 -6.02
N GLU A 53 -5.40 1.42 -6.13
CA GLU A 53 -4.68 1.54 -7.41
C GLU A 53 -4.22 0.17 -7.92
N LEU A 54 -3.61 -0.66 -7.06
CA LEU A 54 -3.19 -2.02 -7.44
C LEU A 54 -4.39 -2.87 -7.87
N ARG A 55 -5.55 -2.72 -7.23
CA ARG A 55 -6.78 -3.42 -7.64
C ARG A 55 -7.23 -3.00 -9.04
N THR A 56 -7.17 -1.70 -9.32
CA THR A 56 -7.50 -1.14 -10.64
C THR A 56 -6.52 -1.64 -11.69
N ILE A 57 -5.21 -1.53 -11.44
CA ILE A 57 -4.15 -2.04 -12.31
C ILE A 57 -4.35 -3.53 -12.58
N LYS A 58 -4.68 -4.33 -11.56
CA LYS A 58 -4.95 -5.77 -11.72
C LYS A 58 -6.15 -6.08 -12.63
N GLN A 59 -7.15 -5.20 -12.68
CA GLN A 59 -8.28 -5.34 -13.62
C GLN A 59 -7.90 -4.96 -15.06
N ILE A 60 -6.89 -4.10 -15.21
CA ILE A 60 -6.42 -3.59 -16.51
C ILE A 60 -5.40 -4.54 -17.14
N PHE A 61 -4.49 -5.10 -16.34
CA PHE A 61 -3.46 -5.99 -16.81
C PHE A 61 -3.94 -7.45 -16.77
N ASP A 62 -3.91 -8.11 -17.93
CA ASP A 62 -4.11 -9.55 -18.02
C ASP A 62 -3.06 -10.33 -17.19
N SER A 63 -3.47 -11.50 -16.70
CA SER A 63 -2.63 -12.40 -15.90
C SER A 63 -1.38 -12.92 -16.63
N THR A 64 -1.33 -12.76 -17.96
CA THR A 64 -0.20 -13.10 -18.81
C THR A 64 0.90 -12.03 -18.82
N LYS A 65 0.65 -10.83 -18.28
CA LYS A 65 1.64 -9.75 -18.24
C LYS A 65 2.52 -9.87 -17.00
N PRO A 66 3.85 -9.61 -17.11
CA PRO A 66 4.74 -9.59 -15.94
C PRO A 66 4.32 -8.53 -14.91
N ALA A 67 3.68 -7.44 -15.36
CA ALA A 67 3.08 -6.43 -14.50
C ALA A 67 2.05 -7.01 -13.51
N TYR A 68 1.27 -8.02 -13.92
CA TYR A 68 0.29 -8.67 -13.05
C TYR A 68 0.95 -9.40 -11.88
N LYS A 69 2.11 -10.02 -12.12
CA LYS A 69 2.90 -10.69 -11.07
C LYS A 69 3.40 -9.67 -10.05
N ILE A 70 4.00 -8.57 -10.53
CA ILE A 70 4.52 -7.48 -9.69
C ILE A 70 3.40 -6.85 -8.85
N VAL A 71 2.22 -6.65 -9.44
CA VAL A 71 1.04 -6.14 -8.72
C VAL A 71 0.56 -7.11 -7.64
N CYS A 72 0.60 -8.41 -7.91
CA CYS A 72 0.28 -9.41 -6.88
C CYS A 72 1.29 -9.42 -5.74
N GLU A 73 2.59 -9.29 -6.04
CA GLU A 73 3.65 -9.20 -5.03
C GLU A 73 3.46 -7.96 -4.15
N LEU A 74 3.26 -6.78 -4.76
CA LEU A 74 2.97 -5.53 -4.05
C LEU A 74 1.70 -5.63 -3.18
N GLN A 75 0.63 -6.27 -3.66
CA GLN A 75 -0.57 -6.51 -2.86
C GLN A 75 -0.30 -7.42 -1.65
N ASN A 76 0.60 -8.40 -1.79
CA ASN A 76 0.94 -9.29 -0.69
C ASN A 76 1.75 -8.53 0.38
N GLU A 77 2.78 -7.80 -0.03
CA GLU A 77 3.58 -6.96 0.87
C GLU A 77 2.71 -5.95 1.63
N LEU A 78 1.74 -5.33 0.93
CA LEU A 78 0.81 -4.39 1.53
C LEU A 78 -0.10 -5.04 2.59
N LYS A 79 -0.59 -6.25 2.30
CA LYS A 79 -1.39 -7.03 3.25
C LYS A 79 -0.58 -7.44 4.46
N GLU A 80 0.65 -7.89 4.27
CA GLU A 80 1.56 -8.25 5.36
C GLU A 80 1.84 -7.04 6.25
N SER A 81 2.09 -5.87 5.65
CA SER A 81 2.25 -4.62 6.39
C SER A 81 0.98 -4.25 7.16
N THR A 82 -0.20 -4.33 6.53
CA THR A 82 -1.48 -3.97 7.17
C THR A 82 -1.87 -4.94 8.29
N ILE A 83 -1.63 -6.24 8.12
CA ILE A 83 -1.86 -7.26 9.13
C ILE A 83 -0.90 -7.05 10.30
N PHE A 84 0.38 -6.77 10.06
CA PHE A 84 1.35 -6.53 11.13
C PHE A 84 0.95 -5.34 12.02
N PHE A 85 0.46 -4.24 11.43
CA PHE A 85 -0.06 -3.10 12.19
C PHE A 85 -1.36 -3.42 12.94
N GLY A 86 -2.29 -4.18 12.33
CA GLY A 86 -3.56 -4.55 12.98
C GLY A 86 -3.41 -5.54 14.14
N PHE A 87 -2.41 -6.43 14.08
CA PHE A 87 -2.12 -7.36 15.18
C PHE A 87 -1.28 -6.72 16.29
N ALA A 88 -0.38 -5.79 15.99
CA ALA A 88 0.36 -5.06 17.01
C ALA A 88 -0.56 -4.28 17.96
N ASP A 89 -1.61 -3.65 17.42
CA ASP A 89 -2.61 -2.93 18.21
C ASP A 89 -3.42 -3.88 19.11
N LEU A 90 -3.82 -5.04 18.58
CA LEU A 90 -4.57 -6.06 19.31
C LEU A 90 -3.73 -6.77 20.38
N VAL A 91 -2.43 -6.98 20.12
CA VAL A 91 -1.48 -7.51 21.11
C VAL A 91 -1.20 -6.49 22.22
N VAL A 92 -1.03 -5.21 21.89
CA VAL A 92 -0.88 -4.15 22.90
C VAL A 92 -2.15 -4.05 23.76
N LEU A 93 -3.33 -4.05 23.15
CA LEU A 93 -4.59 -4.02 23.86
C LEU A 93 -4.78 -5.28 24.73
N ALA A 94 -4.47 -6.46 24.21
CA ALA A 94 -4.53 -7.71 24.97
C ALA A 94 -3.51 -7.73 26.12
N TYR A 95 -2.31 -7.17 25.93
CA TYR A 95 -1.29 -7.05 26.96
C TYR A 95 -1.69 -6.07 28.06
N SER A 96 -2.31 -4.94 27.71
CA SER A 96 -2.87 -3.98 28.67
C SER A 96 -4.07 -4.53 29.45
N ILE A 97 -4.85 -5.43 28.87
CA ILE A 97 -5.95 -6.13 29.57
C ILE A 97 -5.40 -7.26 30.46
N ALA A 98 -4.36 -7.98 30.02
CA ALA A 98 -3.79 -9.12 30.74
C ALA A 98 -2.87 -8.72 31.90
N ASN A 99 -2.29 -7.52 31.86
CA ASN A 99 -1.54 -6.90 32.96
C ASN A 99 -2.18 -5.56 33.34
N PRO A 100 -3.32 -5.54 34.04
CA PRO A 100 -3.71 -4.34 34.76
C PRO A 100 -2.60 -4.10 35.79
N ALA A 101 -1.96 -2.94 35.72
CA ALA A 101 -0.93 -2.58 36.68
C ALA A 101 -1.43 -2.90 38.10
N THR A 102 -0.64 -3.70 38.82
CA THR A 102 -0.64 -3.72 40.28
C THR A 102 -0.18 -2.33 40.73
N GLU A 103 -1.07 -1.36 40.63
CA GLU A 103 -0.97 -0.09 41.34
C GLU A 103 -1.12 -0.44 42.82
N CYS A 104 -0.06 -0.19 43.59
CA CYS A 104 -0.04 -0.34 45.04
C CYS A 104 -1.15 0.43 45.74
#